data_AF-A0A2T5EJS2-F1
#
_entry.id   AF-A0A2T5EJS2-F1
#
_cell.length_a   1.000
_cell.length_b   1.000
_cell.length_c   1.000
_cell.angle_alpha   90.00
_cell.angle_beta   90.00
_cell.angle_gamma   90.00
#
_symmetry.space_group_name_H-M   'P 1'
#
loop_
_entity.id
_entity.type
_entity.pdbx_description
1 polymer ?
#
loop_
_entity_poly.entity_id
_entity_poly.type
_entity_poly.pdbx_seq_one_letter_code
_entity_poly.pdbx_strand_id
1 'polypeptide(L)'
;MKKLIITMGLTLFASSTNAATTETVAKEFGLAMIDSLVEIRLQAACGTHISNTGKQIVTVDEKCISNINELLNTLETEPSASDLVTKVNAFMDANNIPKTFF
;
A
#
# COMPACT_ATOMS: atom_id res chain seq x y z
N MET A 1 60.89 -2.14 -2.49
CA MET A 1 59.68 -2.92 -2.88
C MET A 1 58.58 -1.94 -3.25
N LYS A 2 58.28 -1.79 -4.54
CA LYS A 2 57.25 -0.86 -5.05
C LYS A 2 55.86 -1.44 -4.75
N LYS A 3 55.06 -0.73 -3.97
CA LYS A 3 53.67 -1.11 -3.65
C LYS A 3 52.80 -0.76 -4.86
N LEU A 4 52.31 -1.79 -5.55
CA LEU A 4 51.32 -1.68 -6.61
C LEU A 4 49.96 -1.48 -5.96
N ILE A 5 49.38 -0.29 -6.13
CA ILE A 5 47.99 0.00 -5.76
C ILE A 5 47.14 -0.58 -6.88
N ILE A 6 46.44 -1.68 -6.60
CA ILE A 6 45.48 -2.28 -7.52
C ILE A 6 44.23 -1.41 -7.49
N THR A 7 44.05 -0.60 -8.54
CA THR A 7 42.83 0.14 -8.83
C THR A 7 41.68 -0.85 -8.98
N MET A 8 40.78 -0.87 -8.00
CA MET A 8 39.53 -1.63 -8.04
C MET A 8 38.61 -0.93 -9.04
N GLY A 9 38.76 -1.29 -10.32
CA GLY A 9 37.92 -0.81 -11.41
C GLY A 9 36.48 -1.25 -11.14
N LEU A 10 35.61 -0.27 -10.92
CA LEU A 10 34.17 -0.46 -10.86
C LEU A 10 33.68 -0.74 -12.28
N THR A 11 33.83 -1.97 -12.76
CA THR A 11 33.21 -2.42 -14.01
C THR A 11 31.71 -2.54 -13.76
N LEU A 12 30.98 -1.49 -14.14
CA LEU A 12 29.55 -1.55 -14.35
C LEU A 12 29.28 -2.56 -15.48
N PHE A 13 28.86 -3.76 -15.12
CA PHE A 13 28.21 -4.65 -16.08
C PHE A 13 26.93 -3.96 -16.53
N ALA A 14 26.96 -3.37 -17.73
CA ALA A 14 25.75 -2.98 -18.43
C ALA A 14 25.03 -4.27 -18.85
N SER A 15 24.24 -4.84 -17.94
CA SER A 15 23.33 -5.94 -18.24
C SER A 15 22.28 -5.40 -19.21
N SER A 16 22.40 -5.73 -20.49
CA SER A 16 21.36 -5.59 -21.49
C SER A 16 20.25 -6.62 -21.22
N THR A 17 19.47 -6.39 -20.16
CA THR A 17 18.34 -7.26 -19.80
C THR A 17 17.08 -6.42 -19.61
N ASN A 18 16.27 -6.47 -20.66
CA ASN A 18 14.81 -6.40 -20.69
C ASN A 18 14.16 -5.10 -20.19
N ALA A 19 13.74 -4.26 -21.13
CA ALA A 19 12.75 -3.18 -20.89
C ALA A 19 11.49 -3.70 -20.19
N ALA A 20 11.13 -4.98 -20.40
CA ALA A 20 10.01 -5.65 -19.72
C ALA A 20 10.24 -5.85 -18.20
N THR A 21 11.47 -6.05 -17.73
CA THR A 21 11.74 -6.13 -16.28
C THR A 21 11.67 -4.76 -15.61
N THR A 22 12.11 -3.69 -16.28
CA THR A 22 12.00 -2.34 -15.72
C THR A 22 10.54 -1.90 -15.59
N GLU A 23 9.70 -2.23 -16.57
CA GLU A 23 8.26 -1.97 -16.52
C GLU A 23 7.56 -2.78 -15.43
N THR A 24 7.92 -4.07 -15.28
CA THR A 24 7.37 -4.95 -14.23
C THR A 24 7.77 -4.45 -12.84
N VAL A 25 9.03 -4.09 -12.63
CA VAL A 25 9.53 -3.56 -11.35
C VAL A 25 8.91 -2.19 -11.04
N ALA A 26 8.75 -1.31 -12.05
CA ALA A 26 8.08 -0.02 -11.87
C ALA A 26 6.59 -0.20 -11.52
N LYS A 27 5.92 -1.18 -12.13
CA LYS A 27 4.53 -1.53 -11.83
C LYS A 27 4.39 -2.11 -10.43
N GLU A 28 5.25 -3.04 -10.03
CA GLU A 28 5.25 -3.62 -8.68
C GLU A 28 5.55 -2.57 -7.61
N PHE A 29 6.51 -1.68 -7.85
CA PHE A 29 6.81 -0.58 -6.94
C PHE A 29 5.65 0.41 -6.84
N GLY A 30 5.01 0.74 -7.98
CA GLY A 30 3.82 1.58 -8.01
C GLY A 30 2.65 0.96 -7.25
N LEU A 31 2.41 -0.34 -7.41
CA LEU A 31 1.37 -1.08 -6.68
C LEU A 31 1.66 -1.12 -5.18
N ALA A 32 2.90 -1.36 -4.75
CA ALA A 32 3.28 -1.34 -3.33
C ALA A 32 3.11 0.06 -2.70
N MET A 33 3.38 1.11 -3.46
CA MET A 33 3.18 2.49 -3.02
C MET A 33 1.68 2.83 -2.88
N ILE A 34 0.86 2.40 -3.84
CA ILE A 34 -0.61 2.56 -3.78
C ILE A 34 -1.18 1.76 -2.61
N ASP A 35 -0.67 0.55 -2.38
CA ASP A 35 -1.08 -0.29 -1.26
C ASP A 35 -0.81 0.37 0.10
N SER A 36 0.42 0.87 0.27
CA SER A 36 0.80 1.62 1.47
C SER A 36 -0.06 2.87 1.64
N LEU A 37 -0.42 3.55 0.54
CA LEU A 37 -1.30 4.71 0.58
C LEU A 37 -2.73 4.35 0.99
N VAL A 38 -3.26 3.22 0.53
CA VAL A 38 -4.58 2.72 0.94
C VAL A 38 -4.58 2.39 2.43
N GLU A 39 -3.56 1.71 2.95
CA GLU A 39 -3.45 1.45 4.39
C GLU A 39 -3.41 2.74 5.22
N ILE A 40 -2.64 3.74 4.77
CA ILE A 40 -2.61 5.06 5.42
C ILE A 40 -3.98 5.74 5.35
N ARG A 41 -4.68 5.65 4.21
CA ARG A 41 -6.02 6.22 4.05
C ARG A 41 -7.05 5.53 4.93
N LEU A 42 -7.00 4.20 5.08
CA LEU A 42 -7.84 3.43 5.99
C LEU A 42 -7.59 3.84 7.46
N GLN A 43 -6.33 3.98 7.84
CA GLN A 43 -5.96 4.43 9.19
C GLN A 43 -6.27 5.91 9.45
N ALA A 44 -6.30 6.75 8.41
CA ALA A 44 -6.68 8.16 8.52
C ALA A 44 -8.20 8.36 8.46
N ALA A 45 -8.92 7.45 7.81
CA ALA A 45 -10.37 7.49 7.68
C ALA A 45 -11.06 7.26 9.02
N CYS A 46 -10.47 6.42 9.88
CA CYS A 46 -10.99 6.05 11.19
C CYS A 46 -10.05 6.48 12.31
N GLY A 47 -10.58 6.88 13.46
CA GLY A 47 -9.72 7.11 14.63
C GLY A 47 -9.08 5.80 15.08
N THR A 48 -7.76 5.76 15.24
CA THR A 48 -7.07 4.58 15.79
C THR A 48 -6.38 4.92 17.10
N HIS A 49 -6.42 3.99 18.06
CA HIS A 49 -5.73 4.14 19.34
C HIS A 49 -5.15 2.80 19.80
N ILE A 50 -4.05 2.86 20.55
CA ILE A 50 -3.43 1.67 21.16
C ILE A 50 -4.02 1.51 22.56
N SER A 51 -4.64 0.36 22.80
CA SER A 51 -5.13 -0.01 24.12
C SER A 51 -3.99 -0.25 25.11
N ASN A 52 -4.33 -0.28 26.41
CA ASN A 52 -3.36 -0.58 27.47
C ASN A 52 -2.69 -1.96 27.36
N THR A 53 -3.22 -2.87 26.53
CA THR A 53 -2.64 -4.19 26.25
C THR A 53 -1.79 -4.21 24.97
N GLY A 54 -1.56 -3.05 24.34
CA GLY A 54 -0.78 -2.94 23.10
C GLY A 54 -1.56 -3.29 21.82
N LYS A 55 -2.86 -3.58 21.92
CA LYS A 55 -3.71 -3.86 20.76
C LYS A 55 -4.18 -2.55 20.11
N GLN A 56 -4.05 -2.45 18.78
CA GLN A 56 -4.67 -1.38 17.99
C GLN A 56 -6.19 -1.55 17.96
N ILE A 57 -6.90 -0.49 18.32
CA ILE A 57 -8.36 -0.40 18.28
C ILE A 57 -8.73 0.67 17.25
N VAL A 58 -9.64 0.31 16.36
CA VAL A 58 -10.26 1.23 15.41
C VAL A 58 -11.57 1.72 16.02
N THR A 59 -11.73 3.03 16.11
CA THR A 59 -12.97 3.69 16.48
C THR A 59 -13.84 3.81 15.24
N VAL A 60 -14.95 3.07 15.23
CA VAL A 60 -15.94 3.09 14.15
C VAL A 60 -17.05 4.08 14.51
N ASP A 61 -16.85 5.34 14.13
CA ASP A 61 -17.86 6.40 14.19
C ASP A 61 -18.48 6.67 12.81
N GLU A 62 -19.47 7.55 12.73
CA GLU A 62 -20.14 7.91 11.46
C GLU A 62 -19.14 8.42 10.40
N LYS A 63 -18.09 9.12 10.83
CA LYS A 63 -17.05 9.64 9.94
C LYS A 63 -16.20 8.52 9.35
N CYS A 64 -15.78 7.56 10.17
CA CYS A 64 -15.08 6.35 9.74
C CYS A 64 -15.94 5.59 8.72
N ILE A 65 -17.21 5.34 9.03
CA ILE A 65 -18.13 4.64 8.12
C ILE A 65 -18.25 5.39 6.79
N SER A 66 -18.48 6.70 6.81
CA SER A 66 -18.60 7.52 5.60
C SER A 66 -17.33 7.48 4.74
N ASN A 67 -16.17 7.74 5.34
CA ASN A 67 -14.90 7.83 4.60
C ASN A 67 -14.48 6.49 3.99
N ILE A 68 -14.70 5.38 4.72
CA ILE A 68 -14.35 4.04 4.24
C ILE A 68 -15.28 3.62 3.09
N ASN A 69 -16.58 3.93 3.18
CA ASN A 69 -17.52 3.67 2.10
C ASN A 69 -17.27 4.56 0.88
N GLU A 70 -16.89 5.83 1.05
CA GLU A 70 -16.47 6.71 -0.05
C GLU A 70 -15.23 6.17 -0.76
N LEU A 71 -14.23 5.72 0.01
CA LEU A 71 -13.03 5.06 -0.54
C LEU A 71 -13.39 3.78 -1.30
N LEU A 72 -14.25 2.93 -0.72
CA LEU A 72 -14.68 1.69 -1.36
C LEU A 72 -15.40 1.97 -2.68
N ASN A 73 -16.36 2.90 -2.70
CA ASN A 73 -17.09 3.29 -3.89
C ASN A 73 -16.14 3.81 -4.98
N THR A 74 -15.16 4.64 -4.60
CA THR A 74 -14.16 5.17 -5.53
C THR A 74 -13.35 4.03 -6.16
N LEU A 75 -12.89 3.07 -5.36
CA LEU A 75 -12.11 1.93 -5.84
C LEU A 75 -12.94 0.95 -6.69
N GLU A 76 -14.22 0.76 -6.37
CA GLU A 76 -15.12 -0.10 -7.15
C GLU A 76 -15.38 0.45 -8.56
N THR A 77 -15.25 1.77 -8.78
CA THR A 77 -15.34 2.37 -10.12
C THR A 77 -14.08 2.19 -10.97
N GLU A 78 -12.96 1.77 -10.37
CA GLU A 78 -11.67 1.62 -11.05
C GLU A 78 -11.38 0.14 -11.40
N PRO A 79 -11.38 -0.26 -12.69
CA PRO A 79 -11.26 -1.66 -13.10
C PRO A 79 -9.96 -2.35 -12.66
N SER A 80 -8.89 -1.58 -12.46
CA SER A 80 -7.57 -2.07 -12.03
C SER A 80 -7.42 -2.18 -10.51
N ALA A 81 -8.41 -1.76 -9.72
CA ALA A 81 -8.32 -1.65 -8.27
C ALA A 81 -8.92 -2.85 -7.50
N SER A 82 -9.21 -3.98 -8.17
CA SER A 82 -9.81 -5.18 -7.54
C SER A 82 -9.10 -5.65 -6.26
N ASP A 83 -7.76 -5.61 -6.24
CA ASP A 83 -6.97 -5.99 -5.06
C ASP A 83 -7.15 -5.00 -3.90
N LEU A 84 -7.29 -3.70 -4.22
CA LEU A 84 -7.52 -2.65 -3.23
C LEU A 84 -8.95 -2.72 -2.69
N VAL A 85 -9.94 -2.98 -3.54
CA VAL A 85 -11.33 -3.26 -3.12
C VAL A 85 -11.37 -4.41 -2.12
N THR A 86 -10.63 -5.49 -2.42
CA THR A 86 -10.53 -6.65 -1.51
C THR A 86 -9.93 -6.25 -0.16
N LYS A 87 -8.89 -5.40 -0.13
CA LYS A 87 -8.27 -4.92 1.11
C LYS A 87 -9.20 -4.03 1.94
N VAL A 88 -9.92 -3.11 1.29
CA VAL A 88 -10.88 -2.25 1.98
C VAL A 88 -12.02 -3.08 2.57
N ASN A 89 -12.56 -4.06 1.83
CA ASN A 89 -13.58 -4.96 2.36
C ASN A 89 -13.06 -5.78 3.56
N ALA A 90 -11.84 -6.33 3.47
CA ALA A 90 -11.24 -7.06 4.59
C ALA A 90 -11.04 -6.18 5.84
N PHE A 91 -10.67 -4.91 5.65
CA PHE A 91 -10.59 -3.94 6.75
C PHE A 91 -11.97 -3.64 7.35
N MET A 92 -13.01 -3.50 6.52
CA MET A 92 -14.38 -3.30 6.98
C MET A 92 -14.87 -4.49 7.81
N ASP A 93 -14.66 -5.71 7.31
CA ASP A 93 -15.05 -6.95 7.99
C ASP A 93 -14.33 -7.11 9.33
N ALA A 94 -13.01 -6.84 9.37
CA ALA A 94 -12.20 -6.95 10.59
C ALA A 94 -12.64 -5.97 11.69
N ASN A 95 -13.25 -4.85 11.31
CA ASN A 95 -13.64 -3.78 12.23
C ASN A 95 -15.17 -3.62 12.38
N ASN A 96 -15.97 -4.51 11.77
CA ASN A 96 -17.44 -4.44 11.76
C ASN A 96 -17.99 -3.10 11.21
N ILE A 97 -17.35 -2.56 10.16
CA ILE A 97 -17.80 -1.32 9.51
C ILE A 97 -18.94 -1.67 8.54
N PRO A 98 -20.16 -1.13 8.72
CA PRO A 98 -21.26 -1.41 7.81
C PRO A 98 -21.01 -0.83 6.41
N LYS A 99 -21.35 -1.61 5.39
CA LYS A 99 -21.38 -1.12 4.00
C LYS A 99 -22.65 -0.28 3.79
N THR A 100 -22.49 0.93 3.31
CA THR A 100 -23.57 1.88 3.02
C THR A 100 -23.53 2.21 1.54
N PHE A 101 -24.62 1.91 0.83
CA PHE A 101 -24.80 2.30 -0.57
C PHE A 101 -25.45 3.70 -0.56
N PHE A 102 -24.71 4.71 -1.02
CA PHE A 102 -25.20 6.08 -1.20
C PHE A 102 -25.58 6.32 -2.66
#